data_AF-A0AAX4L182-F1
#
_entry.id   AF-A0AAX4L182-F1
#
_cell.length_a   1.000
_cell.length_b   1.000
_cell.length_c   1.000
_cell.angle_alpha   90.00
_cell.angle_beta   90.00
_cell.angle_gamma   90.00
#
_symmetry.space_group_name_H-M   'P 1'
#
loop_
_entity.id
_entity.type
_entity.pdbx_description
1 polymer ?
#
loop_
_entity_poly.entity_id
_entity_poly.type
_entity_poly.pdbx_seq_one_letter_code
_entity_poly.pdbx_strand_id
1 'polypeptide(L)'
;MREKIGNLELEVEAVVEIDGEEYKVVSVPNAEEYKGFPPSWEFVKTHMLTWRPYFKAKMLKVNDQLIPAIDKYLLNLDEDMYEFLLDIYYTFKVNKPSIETNISTVITRQIEKLEEKMGKRFSEEEKTQLYIKYGIEAAILRDIGVMS
;
A
#
# COMPACT_ATOMS: atom_id res chain seq x y z
N MET A 1 19.22 -3.81 -10.93
CA MET A 1 18.95 -2.87 -12.06
C MET A 1 17.81 -1.95 -11.59
N ARG A 2 17.76 -0.65 -11.93
CA ARG A 2 16.65 0.23 -11.49
C ARG A 2 15.80 0.70 -12.64
N GLU A 3 14.49 0.73 -12.45
CA GLU A 3 13.52 1.18 -13.45
C GLU A 3 12.49 2.15 -12.85
N LYS A 4 12.06 3.12 -13.65
CA LYS A 4 11.07 4.11 -13.24
C LYS A 4 9.68 3.54 -13.35
N ILE A 5 8.97 3.44 -12.23
CA ILE A 5 7.58 2.97 -12.12
C ILE A 5 6.77 4.05 -11.43
N GLY A 6 5.86 4.66 -12.19
CA GLY A 6 5.17 5.89 -11.79
C GLY A 6 6.18 7.00 -11.48
N ASN A 7 6.19 7.45 -10.23
CA ASN A 7 7.06 8.53 -9.73
C ASN A 7 8.34 8.01 -9.04
N LEU A 8 8.50 6.71 -8.83
CA LEU A 8 9.65 6.14 -8.12
C LEU A 8 10.61 5.38 -9.05
N GLU A 9 11.88 5.33 -8.66
CA GLU A 9 12.87 4.41 -9.24
C GLU A 9 13.00 3.19 -8.33
N LEU A 10 12.54 2.03 -8.81
CA LEU A 10 12.53 0.79 -8.05
C LEU A 10 13.58 -0.18 -8.56
N GLU A 11 14.09 -1.03 -7.67
CA GLU A 11 15.05 -2.07 -8.01
C GLU A 11 14.34 -3.30 -8.57
N VAL A 12 14.77 -3.73 -9.76
CA VAL A 12 14.39 -5.01 -10.36
C VAL A 12 15.24 -6.11 -9.74
N GLU A 13 14.57 -7.01 -9.05
CA GLU A 13 15.18 -8.13 -8.31
C GLU A 13 15.24 -9.40 -9.17
N ALA A 14 14.20 -9.62 -9.98
CA ALA A 14 14.09 -10.82 -10.81
C ALA A 14 13.22 -10.60 -12.05
N VAL A 15 13.29 -11.56 -12.97
CA VAL A 15 12.39 -11.67 -14.12
C VAL A 15 11.76 -13.06 -14.05
N VAL A 16 10.44 -13.14 -14.13
CA VAL A 16 9.67 -14.37 -14.01
C VAL A 16 8.66 -14.48 -15.14
N GLU A 17 8.34 -15.70 -15.55
CA GLU A 17 7.30 -15.97 -16.54
C GLU A 17 6.04 -16.47 -15.82
N ILE A 18 4.90 -15.84 -16.08
CA ILE A 18 3.59 -16.23 -15.56
C ILE A 18 2.64 -16.29 -16.76
N ASP A 19 2.02 -17.46 -16.97
CA ASP A 19 1.08 -17.71 -18.07
C ASP A 19 1.61 -17.31 -19.46
N GLY A 20 2.90 -17.49 -19.71
CA GLY A 20 3.56 -17.15 -20.98
C GLY A 20 3.88 -15.65 -21.15
N GLU A 21 3.65 -14.83 -20.13
CA GLU A 21 4.06 -13.43 -20.10
C GLU A 21 5.24 -13.22 -19.16
N GLU A 22 6.24 -12.46 -19.63
CA GLU A 22 7.39 -12.07 -18.82
C GLU A 22 7.06 -10.86 -17.95
N TYR A 23 7.31 -11.01 -16.64
CA TYR A 23 7.15 -9.98 -15.63
C TYR A 23 8.47 -9.70 -14.90
N LYS A 24 8.69 -8.43 -14.55
CA LYS A 24 9.80 -8.01 -13.69
C LYS A 24 9.34 -7.88 -12.26
N VAL A 25 10.02 -8.53 -11.33
CA VAL A 25 9.77 -8.38 -9.89
C VAL A 25 10.54 -7.16 -9.41
N VAL A 26 9.82 -6.21 -8.79
CA VAL A 26 10.40 -4.95 -8.30
C VAL A 26 10.21 -4.80 -6.81
N SER A 27 11.28 -4.39 -6.13
CA SER A 27 11.27 -4.10 -4.70
C SER A 27 10.63 -2.74 -4.44
N VAL A 28 9.53 -2.73 -3.68
CA VAL A 28 8.85 -1.49 -3.28
C VAL A 28 9.26 -1.15 -1.85
N PRO A 29 9.71 0.08 -1.59
CA PRO A 29 10.10 0.46 -0.24
C PRO A 29 8.89 0.55 0.68
N ASN A 30 9.08 0.23 1.95
CA ASN A 30 8.11 0.53 2.99
C ASN A 30 8.29 1.96 3.55
N ALA A 31 7.48 2.33 4.55
CA ALA A 31 7.54 3.66 5.16
C ALA A 31 8.87 3.99 5.85
N GLU A 32 9.60 3.00 6.35
CA GLU A 32 10.89 3.20 7.03
C GLU A 32 12.03 3.43 6.02
N GLU A 33 11.94 2.78 4.86
CA GLU A 33 12.91 2.86 3.77
C GLU A 33 12.68 4.05 2.85
N TYR A 34 11.47 4.60 2.85
CA TYR A 34 11.07 5.69 1.98
C TYR A 34 11.79 6.99 2.35
N LYS A 35 12.72 7.41 1.49
CA LYS A 35 13.55 8.63 1.68
C LYS A 35 12.81 9.94 1.39
N GLY A 36 11.49 9.91 1.21
CA GLY A 36 10.69 11.12 1.08
C GLY A 36 10.64 11.92 2.38
N PHE A 37 10.21 13.18 2.31
CA PHE A 37 10.04 13.99 3.53
C PHE A 37 8.94 13.35 4.41
N PRO A 38 9.23 12.99 5.66
CA PRO A 38 8.23 12.38 6.54
C PRO A 38 7.13 13.42 6.79
N PRO A 39 5.86 13.13 6.44
CA PRO A 39 4.79 14.09 6.59
C PRO A 39 4.51 14.35 8.07
N SER A 40 4.16 15.59 8.41
CA SER A 40 3.64 15.90 9.74
C SER A 40 2.24 15.31 9.94
N TRP A 41 1.83 15.10 11.19
CA TRP A 41 0.48 14.66 11.49
C TRP A 41 -0.60 15.56 10.86
N GLU A 42 -0.44 16.89 10.96
CA GLU A 42 -1.38 17.85 10.37
C GLU A 42 -1.47 17.71 8.84
N PHE A 43 -0.35 17.40 8.18
CA PHE A 43 -0.35 17.13 6.75
C PHE A 43 -1.15 15.87 6.43
N VAL A 44 -0.87 14.76 7.13
CA VAL A 44 -1.57 13.48 6.94
C VAL A 44 -3.07 13.65 7.14
N LYS A 45 -3.47 14.24 8.26
CA LYS A 45 -4.87 14.48 8.61
C LYS A 45 -5.61 15.30 7.56
N THR A 46 -4.98 16.36 7.04
CA THR A 46 -5.64 17.29 6.12
C THR A 46 -5.68 16.79 4.68
N HIS A 47 -4.63 16.08 4.23
CA HIS A 47 -4.44 15.79 2.81
C HIS A 47 -4.52 14.30 2.45
N MET A 48 -4.24 13.41 3.40
CA MET A 48 -4.03 11.99 3.10
C MET A 48 -5.18 11.13 3.58
N LEU A 49 -5.80 11.46 4.73
CA LEU A 49 -6.83 10.62 5.34
C LEU A 49 -8.22 10.75 4.71
N THR A 50 -8.51 11.86 4.04
CA THR A 50 -9.85 12.18 3.51
C THR A 50 -10.07 11.69 2.08
N TRP A 51 -9.02 11.29 1.39
CA TRP A 51 -9.08 10.89 0.00
C TRP A 51 -9.64 9.47 -0.18
N ARG A 52 -10.41 9.30 -1.27
CA ARG A 52 -11.03 8.03 -1.65
C ARG A 52 -10.21 7.40 -2.79
N PRO A 53 -9.45 6.33 -2.52
CA PRO A 53 -8.58 5.72 -3.52
C PRO A 53 -9.38 5.08 -4.65
N TYR A 54 -8.93 5.26 -5.89
CA TYR A 54 -9.30 4.42 -7.02
C TYR A 54 -8.20 3.39 -7.29
N PHE A 55 -8.48 2.11 -7.02
CA PHE A 55 -7.52 1.03 -7.18
C PHE A 55 -7.32 0.63 -8.66
N LYS A 56 -6.06 0.70 -9.12
CA LYS A 56 -5.64 0.51 -10.51
C LYS A 56 -4.82 -0.75 -10.77
N ALA A 57 -4.08 -1.24 -9.77
CA ALA A 57 -3.26 -2.45 -9.94
C ALA A 57 -4.11 -3.67 -10.33
N LYS A 58 -3.50 -4.61 -11.04
CA LYS A 58 -4.04 -5.94 -11.26
C LYS A 58 -3.62 -6.84 -10.10
N MET A 59 -4.52 -7.72 -9.67
CA MET A 59 -4.18 -8.76 -8.69
C MET A 59 -4.11 -10.10 -9.45
N LEU A 60 -2.89 -10.58 -9.72
CA LEU A 60 -2.65 -11.86 -10.38
C LEU A 60 -2.80 -12.98 -9.35
N LYS A 61 -3.48 -14.07 -9.68
CA LYS A 61 -3.60 -15.22 -8.78
C LYS A 61 -2.54 -16.25 -9.12
N VAL A 62 -1.58 -16.47 -8.22
CA VAL A 62 -0.49 -17.45 -8.37
C VAL A 62 -0.42 -18.30 -7.10
N ASN A 63 -0.54 -19.62 -7.23
CA ASN A 63 -0.51 -20.56 -6.08
C ASN A 63 -1.44 -20.14 -4.93
N ASP A 64 -2.67 -19.74 -5.25
CA ASP A 64 -3.68 -19.22 -4.32
C ASP A 64 -3.34 -17.91 -3.60
N GLN A 65 -2.21 -17.27 -3.92
CA GLN A 65 -1.85 -15.93 -3.47
C GLN A 65 -2.21 -14.88 -4.53
N LEU A 66 -2.63 -13.69 -4.08
CA LEU A 66 -2.84 -12.54 -4.96
C LEU A 66 -1.56 -11.70 -5.02
N ILE A 67 -0.94 -11.62 -6.19
CA ILE A 67 0.27 -10.82 -6.43
C ILE A 67 -0.14 -9.50 -7.10
N PRO A 68 0.14 -8.34 -6.48
CA PRO A 68 -0.15 -7.04 -7.07
C PRO A 68 0.80 -6.76 -8.23
N ALA A 69 0.23 -6.30 -9.34
CA ALA A 69 0.96 -6.02 -10.57
C ALA A 69 0.54 -4.68 -11.20
N ILE A 70 1.50 -3.96 -11.74
CA ILE A 70 1.30 -2.76 -12.57
C ILE A 70 2.00 -3.01 -13.90
N ASP A 71 1.23 -2.98 -14.99
CA ASP A 71 1.71 -3.35 -16.32
C ASP A 71 2.44 -4.71 -16.31
N LYS A 72 3.76 -4.73 -16.54
CA LYS A 72 4.62 -5.92 -16.51
C LYS A 72 5.49 -6.02 -15.26
N TYR A 73 5.15 -5.29 -14.20
CA TYR A 73 5.89 -5.28 -12.95
C TYR A 73 5.07 -5.97 -11.85
N LEU A 74 5.67 -6.96 -11.18
CA LEU A 74 5.14 -7.54 -9.94
C LEU A 74 5.73 -6.80 -8.76
N LEU A 75 4.88 -6.32 -7.86
CA LEU A 75 5.33 -5.55 -6.71
C LEU A 75 5.71 -6.52 -5.58
N ASN A 76 7.00 -6.57 -5.27
CA ASN A 76 7.49 -7.23 -4.07
C ASN A 76 7.35 -6.25 -2.90
N LEU A 77 6.45 -6.59 -1.97
CA LEU A 77 6.10 -5.80 -0.80
C LEU A 77 6.48 -6.59 0.45
N ASP A 78 6.80 -5.90 1.54
CA ASP A 78 6.82 -6.55 2.85
C ASP A 78 5.41 -6.98 3.30
N GLU A 79 5.34 -7.76 4.37
CA GLU A 79 4.09 -8.35 4.87
C GLU A 79 3.07 -7.27 5.27
N ASP A 80 3.49 -6.22 5.99
CA ASP A 80 2.63 -5.14 6.46
C ASP A 80 2.02 -4.36 5.27
N MET A 81 2.86 -3.95 4.32
CA MET A 81 2.45 -3.19 3.15
C MET A 81 1.58 -4.04 2.21
N TYR A 82 1.84 -5.34 2.13
CA TYR A 82 0.99 -6.29 1.40
C TYR A 82 -0.39 -6.43 2.05
N GLU A 83 -0.47 -6.64 3.37
CA GLU A 83 -1.73 -6.71 4.10
C GLU A 83 -2.54 -5.40 3.96
N PHE A 84 -1.86 -4.27 4.00
CA PHE A 84 -2.48 -2.96 3.79
C PHE A 84 -3.03 -2.81 2.37
N LEU A 85 -2.23 -3.13 1.33
CA LEU A 85 -2.67 -3.09 -0.06
C LEU A 85 -3.88 -3.99 -0.31
N LEU A 86 -3.87 -5.22 0.23
CA LEU A 86 -5.00 -6.14 0.09
C LEU A 86 -6.27 -5.56 0.71
N ASP A 87 -6.17 -4.92 1.87
CA ASP A 87 -7.32 -4.33 2.53
C ASP A 87 -7.88 -3.14 1.74
N ILE A 88 -7.01 -2.33 1.13
CA ILE A 88 -7.42 -1.29 0.15
C ILE A 88 -8.11 -1.93 -1.05
N TYR A 89 -7.53 -2.99 -1.64
CA TYR A 89 -8.09 -3.69 -2.79
C TYR A 89 -9.49 -4.22 -2.50
N TYR A 90 -9.67 -4.99 -1.42
CA TYR A 90 -10.97 -5.54 -1.07
C TYR A 90 -11.97 -4.44 -0.73
N THR A 91 -11.54 -3.41 -0.01
CA THR A 91 -12.42 -2.29 0.36
C THR A 91 -12.89 -1.52 -0.86
N PHE A 92 -11.99 -1.02 -1.70
CA PHE A 92 -12.33 -0.06 -2.76
C PHE A 92 -12.60 -0.70 -4.12
N LYS A 93 -11.94 -1.81 -4.48
CA LYS A 93 -12.11 -2.46 -5.78
C LYS A 93 -13.21 -3.51 -5.78
N VAL A 94 -13.19 -4.40 -4.79
CA VAL A 94 -14.10 -5.55 -4.73
C VAL A 94 -15.44 -5.13 -4.13
N ASN A 95 -15.43 -4.55 -2.92
CA ASN A 95 -16.64 -4.25 -2.18
C ASN A 95 -17.33 -2.96 -2.64
N LYS A 96 -16.61 -2.04 -3.29
CA LYS A 96 -17.13 -0.77 -3.85
C LYS A 96 -17.99 -0.01 -2.81
N PRO A 97 -17.36 0.56 -1.79
CA PRO A 97 -18.03 1.04 -0.60
C PRO A 97 -18.75 2.37 -0.89
N SER A 98 -19.55 2.83 0.07
CA SER A 98 -20.26 4.11 -0.03
C SER A 98 -19.30 5.28 -0.26
N ILE A 99 -19.83 6.41 -0.73
CA ILE A 99 -19.02 7.59 -1.05
C ILE A 99 -18.31 8.20 0.16
N GLU A 100 -18.82 7.95 1.36
CA GLU A 100 -18.26 8.42 2.62
C GLU A 100 -17.03 7.61 3.06
N THR A 101 -16.83 6.41 2.51
CA THR A 101 -15.67 5.57 2.85
C THR A 101 -14.43 6.09 2.14
N ASN A 102 -13.39 6.39 2.92
CA ASN A 102 -12.10 6.91 2.45
C ASN A 102 -10.95 6.09 3.05
N ILE A 103 -9.71 6.42 2.68
CA ILE A 103 -8.54 5.62 3.08
C ILE A 103 -8.36 5.54 4.60
N SER A 104 -8.81 6.54 5.37
CA SER A 104 -8.71 6.51 6.83
C SER A 104 -9.40 5.29 7.43
N THR A 105 -10.53 4.83 6.86
CA THR A 105 -11.23 3.62 7.32
C THR A 105 -10.35 2.38 7.25
N VAL A 106 -9.56 2.25 6.19
CA VAL A 106 -8.62 1.13 6.03
C VAL A 106 -7.49 1.25 7.02
N ILE A 107 -6.91 2.45 7.16
CA ILE A 107 -5.81 2.71 8.10
C ILE A 107 -6.23 2.44 9.54
N THR A 108 -7.39 2.94 9.97
CA THR A 108 -7.93 2.70 11.31
C THR A 108 -8.07 1.20 11.58
N ARG A 109 -8.61 0.44 10.63
CA ARG A 109 -8.75 -1.01 10.76
C ARG A 109 -7.42 -1.74 10.86
N GLN A 110 -6.38 -1.29 10.14
CA GLN A 110 -5.04 -1.87 10.28
C GLN A 110 -4.45 -1.61 11.67
N ILE A 111 -4.64 -0.41 12.21
CA ILE A 111 -4.24 -0.08 13.58
C ILE A 111 -4.99 -0.96 14.60
N GLU A 112 -6.30 -1.14 14.43
CA GLU A 112 -7.11 -2.00 15.30
C GLU A 112 -6.65 -3.46 15.25
N LYS A 113 -6.33 -4.00 14.07
CA LYS A 113 -5.74 -5.35 13.94
C LYS A 113 -4.42 -5.48 14.70
N LEU A 114 -3.58 -4.45 14.68
CA LEU A 114 -2.33 -4.43 15.45
C LEU A 114 -2.60 -4.40 16.96
N GLU A 115 -3.57 -3.61 17.42
CA GLU A 115 -4.02 -3.60 18.83
C GLU A 115 -4.50 -4.99 19.28
N GLU A 116 -5.27 -5.67 18.43
CA GLU A 116 -5.74 -7.04 18.67
C GLU A 116 -4.60 -8.05 18.71
N LYS A 117 -3.68 -8.02 17.73
CA LYS A 117 -2.48 -8.89 17.68
C LYS A 117 -1.62 -8.71 18.95
N MET A 118 -1.52 -7.49 19.48
CA MET A 118 -0.74 -7.18 20.68
C MET A 118 -1.52 -7.38 22.00
N GLY A 119 -2.83 -7.56 21.95
CA GLY A 119 -3.68 -7.65 23.13
C GLY A 119 -3.73 -6.37 23.98
N LYS A 120 -3.42 -5.21 23.39
CA LYS A 120 -3.43 -3.90 24.08
C LYS A 120 -3.85 -2.78 23.13
N ARG A 121 -4.40 -1.70 23.70
CA ARG A 121 -4.64 -0.46 22.94
C ARG A 121 -3.37 0.37 22.86
N PHE A 122 -3.16 1.01 21.72
CA PHE A 122 -2.14 2.02 21.52
C PHE A 122 -2.55 3.34 22.19
N SER A 123 -1.55 4.06 22.69
CA SER A 123 -1.66 5.45 23.10
C SER A 123 -1.96 6.36 21.89
N GLU A 124 -2.40 7.59 22.15
CA GLU A 124 -2.65 8.58 21.08
C GLU A 124 -1.39 8.88 20.27
N GLU A 125 -0.23 8.91 20.91
CA GLU A 125 1.06 9.12 20.25
C GLU A 125 1.42 7.94 19.33
N GLU A 126 1.30 6.70 19.83
CA GLU A 126 1.52 5.49 19.03
C GLU A 126 0.56 5.43 17.83
N LYS A 127 -0.73 5.75 18.03
CA LYS A 127 -1.70 5.83 16.92
C LYS A 127 -1.29 6.87 15.90
N THR A 128 -0.86 8.05 16.35
CA THR A 128 -0.41 9.12 15.46
C THR A 128 0.75 8.67 14.59
N GLN A 129 1.75 7.98 15.16
CA GLN A 129 2.88 7.43 14.40
C GLN A 129 2.41 6.39 13.39
N LEU A 130 1.48 5.52 13.76
CA LEU A 130 0.92 4.53 12.83
C LEU A 130 0.13 5.17 11.69
N TYR A 131 -0.67 6.21 11.96
CA TYR A 131 -1.33 6.96 10.88
C TYR A 131 -0.33 7.61 9.92
N ILE A 132 0.79 8.11 10.44
CA ILE A 132 1.87 8.66 9.60
C ILE A 132 2.49 7.54 8.76
N LYS A 133 2.85 6.40 9.36
CA LYS A 133 3.39 5.21 8.67
C LYS A 133 2.49 4.80 7.51
N TYR A 134 1.21 4.51 7.78
CA TYR A 134 0.27 4.10 6.73
C TYR A 134 -0.05 5.21 5.73
N GLY A 135 0.03 6.48 6.15
CA GLY A 135 -0.01 7.62 5.23
C GLY A 135 1.13 7.54 4.21
N ILE A 136 2.36 7.33 4.68
CA ILE A 136 3.54 7.17 3.81
C ILE A 136 3.36 5.97 2.87
N GLU A 137 2.94 4.81 3.37
CA GLU A 137 2.69 3.63 2.53
C GLU A 137 1.63 3.90 1.45
N ALA A 138 0.53 4.57 1.81
CA ALA A 138 -0.48 4.98 0.87
C ALA A 138 0.09 5.94 -0.20
N ALA A 139 0.99 6.85 0.18
CA ALA A 139 1.68 7.71 -0.78
C ALA A 139 2.57 6.92 -1.73
N ILE A 140 3.34 5.94 -1.23
CA ILE A 140 4.19 5.07 -2.06
C ILE A 140 3.33 4.30 -3.08
N LEU A 141 2.24 3.67 -2.61
CA LEU A 141 1.30 2.95 -3.48
C LEU A 141 0.68 3.86 -4.54
N ARG A 142 0.35 5.10 -4.19
CA ARG A 142 -0.12 6.11 -5.15
C ARG A 142 0.96 6.48 -6.16
N ASP A 143 2.18 6.72 -5.71
CA ASP A 143 3.30 7.16 -6.52
C ASP A 143 3.75 6.12 -7.54
N ILE A 144 3.72 4.83 -7.18
CA ILE A 144 4.02 3.74 -8.13
C ILE A 144 2.84 3.40 -9.04
N GLY A 145 1.66 3.99 -8.80
CA GLY A 145 0.48 3.86 -9.66
C GLY A 145 -0.50 2.75 -9.27
N VAL A 146 -0.38 2.14 -8.07
CA VAL A 146 -1.37 1.17 -7.56
C VAL A 146 -2.74 1.84 -7.42
N MET A 147 -2.77 3.13 -7.09
CA MET A 147 -4.01 3.88 -6.87
C MET A 147 -3.93 5.37 -7.26
N SER A 148 -5.08 6.01 -7.47
CA SER A 148 -5.21 7.46 -7.79
C SER A 148 -6.42 8.14 -7.15
#